data_AF-A0A2V7SFL4-F1
#
_entry.id   AF-A0A2V7SFL4-F1
#
_cell.length_a   1.000
_cell.length_b   1.000
_cell.length_c   1.000
_cell.angle_alpha   90.00
_cell.angle_beta   90.00
_cell.angle_gamma   90.00
#
_symmetry.space_group_name_H-M   'P 1'
#
loop_
_entity.id
_entity.type
_entity.pdbx_description
1 polymer ?
#
loop_
_entity_poly.entity_id
_entity_poly.type
_entity_poly.pdbx_seq_one_letter_code
_entity_poly.pdbx_strand_id
1 'polypeptide(L)'
;MRLGWLVACAVVLAARLAAQDSAFRALQERGKTAMGVDQYTSAHRFDPLPDGGRIVLVRDSTDAAGVATIRAHLQHISRAFAVGEFAIPGFVHARAVPGTRVMAVKQNAIRYVFHPLQGGGEVRIVTRDSAAVRAVHEFLAFQRTDHRVGDRH
;
A
#
# COMPACT_ATOMS: atom_id res chain seq x y z
N MET A 1 42.09 28.86 10.20
CA MET A 1 40.68 28.88 9.75
C MET A 1 40.36 27.52 9.14
N ARG A 2 39.54 26.70 9.80
CA ARG A 2 39.12 25.37 9.30
C ARG A 2 37.75 25.50 8.63
N LEU A 3 37.74 25.63 7.30
CA LEU A 3 36.52 25.69 6.49
C LEU A 3 36.51 24.47 5.56
N GLY A 4 35.86 23.38 5.96
CA GLY A 4 35.92 22.13 5.19
C GLY A 4 34.88 21.06 5.54
N TRP A 5 33.74 21.44 6.14
CA TRP A 5 32.71 20.48 6.59
C TRP A 5 31.32 20.70 5.99
N LEU A 6 31.14 21.68 5.09
CA LEU A 6 29.81 22.01 4.54
C LEU A 6 29.50 21.37 3.17
N VAL A 7 30.50 20.96 2.38
CA VAL A 7 30.28 20.39 1.03
C VAL A 7 29.91 18.90 1.06
N ALA A 8 30.42 18.14 2.04
CA ALA A 8 30.15 16.69 2.13
C ALA A 8 28.68 16.37 2.48
N CYS A 9 28.00 17.23 3.25
CA CYS A 9 26.62 16.98 3.71
C CYS A 9 25.59 17.14 2.57
N ALA A 10 25.80 18.10 1.67
CA ALA A 10 24.89 18.36 0.55
C ALA A 10 24.92 17.26 -0.53
N VAL A 11 26.09 16.70 -0.84
CA VAL A 11 26.24 15.61 -1.83
C VAL A 11 25.60 14.31 -1.31
N VAL A 12 25.74 14.01 -0.02
CA VAL A 12 25.11 12.84 0.61
C VAL A 12 23.58 12.96 0.64
N LEU A 13 23.04 14.16 0.85
CA LEU A 13 21.59 14.38 0.82
C LEU A 13 21.01 14.20 -0.59
N ALA A 14 21.65 14.78 -1.61
CA ALA A 14 21.20 14.66 -3.01
C ALA A 14 21.21 13.20 -3.50
N ALA A 15 22.27 12.44 -3.17
CA ALA A 15 22.36 11.02 -3.52
C ALA A 15 21.26 10.17 -2.84
N ARG A 16 20.91 10.49 -1.59
CA ARG A 16 19.82 9.81 -0.86
C ARG A 16 18.46 10.09 -1.47
N LEU A 17 18.18 11.34 -1.85
CA LEU A 17 16.92 11.71 -2.52
C LEU A 17 16.78 11.00 -3.88
N ALA A 18 17.84 10.99 -4.69
CA ALA A 18 17.83 10.28 -5.97
C ALA A 18 17.61 8.77 -5.81
N ALA A 19 18.22 8.15 -4.79
CA ALA A 19 18.01 6.74 -4.47
C ALA A 19 16.59 6.45 -3.95
N GLN A 20 15.99 7.38 -3.19
CA GLN A 20 14.59 7.25 -2.75
C GLN A 20 13.61 7.36 -3.92
N ASP A 21 13.88 8.24 -4.89
CA ASP A 21 13.04 8.37 -6.08
C ASP A 21 13.19 7.17 -7.03
N SER A 22 14.39 6.62 -7.18
CA SER A 22 14.57 5.38 -7.96
C SER A 22 13.85 4.20 -7.30
N ALA A 23 13.92 4.07 -5.98
CA ALA A 23 13.19 3.05 -5.22
C ALA A 23 11.66 3.21 -5.37
N PHE A 24 11.16 4.45 -5.30
CA PHE A 24 9.74 4.73 -5.48
C PHE A 24 9.27 4.40 -6.90
N ARG A 25 10.04 4.76 -7.93
CA ARG A 25 9.71 4.37 -9.32
C ARG A 25 9.68 2.86 -9.50
N ALA A 26 10.62 2.13 -8.90
CA ALA A 26 10.63 0.67 -8.94
C ALA A 26 9.41 0.05 -8.23
N LEU A 27 8.99 0.62 -7.10
CA LEU A 27 7.73 0.25 -6.43
C LEU A 27 6.53 0.49 -7.35
N GLN A 28 6.49 1.62 -8.05
CA GLN A 28 5.41 1.97 -8.97
C GLN A 28 5.31 0.97 -10.14
N GLU A 29 6.43 0.59 -10.75
CA GLU A 29 6.46 -0.41 -11.84
C GLU A 29 6.02 -1.81 -11.37
N ARG A 30 6.46 -2.24 -10.18
CA ARG A 30 6.01 -3.54 -9.63
C ARG A 30 4.53 -3.51 -9.31
N GLY A 31 4.00 -2.44 -8.72
CA GLY A 31 2.56 -2.39 -8.48
C GLY A 31 1.74 -2.21 -9.76
N LYS A 32 2.26 -1.59 -10.82
CA LYS A 32 1.64 -1.65 -12.16
C LYS A 32 1.53 -3.09 -12.66
N THR A 33 2.59 -3.87 -12.48
CA THR A 33 2.59 -5.30 -12.82
C THR A 33 1.57 -6.08 -11.99
N ALA A 34 1.50 -5.83 -10.68
CA ALA A 34 0.60 -6.54 -9.78
C ALA A 34 -0.89 -6.14 -9.91
N MET A 35 -1.16 -4.88 -10.25
CA MET A 35 -2.52 -4.35 -10.40
C MET A 35 -3.06 -4.47 -11.82
N GLY A 36 -2.19 -4.54 -12.83
CA GLY A 36 -2.58 -4.49 -14.25
C GLY A 36 -2.97 -3.08 -14.74
N VAL A 37 -2.86 -2.07 -13.87
CA VAL A 37 -3.06 -0.65 -14.20
C VAL A 37 -1.94 0.18 -13.59
N ASP A 38 -1.65 1.31 -14.21
CA ASP A 38 -0.70 2.26 -13.65
C ASP A 38 -1.24 2.82 -12.33
N GLN A 39 -0.49 2.60 -11.24
CA GLN A 39 -0.83 3.09 -9.91
C GLN A 39 -1.00 4.61 -9.86
N TYR A 40 -0.26 5.36 -10.69
CA TYR A 40 -0.39 6.82 -10.81
C TYR A 40 -1.77 7.26 -11.32
N THR A 41 -2.53 6.36 -11.95
CA THR A 41 -3.87 6.66 -12.48
C THR A 41 -4.98 6.46 -11.45
N SER A 42 -4.63 6.08 -10.22
CA SER A 42 -5.58 5.89 -9.11
C SER A 42 -5.08 6.52 -7.82
N ALA A 43 -5.95 7.26 -7.14
CA ALA A 43 -5.74 7.66 -5.77
C ALA A 43 -5.84 6.43 -4.86
N HIS A 44 -4.78 6.23 -4.07
CA HIS A 44 -4.71 5.20 -3.04
C HIS A 44 -5.04 5.83 -1.69
N ARG A 45 -5.83 5.14 -0.86
CA ARG A 45 -5.99 5.47 0.57
C ARG A 45 -5.86 4.22 1.40
N PHE A 46 -5.13 4.35 2.51
CA PHE A 46 -4.87 3.30 3.48
C PHE A 46 -5.26 3.84 4.85
N ASP A 47 -6.47 3.53 5.30
CA ASP A 47 -7.06 4.17 6.49
C ASP A 47 -7.18 3.15 7.63
N PRO A 48 -6.48 3.35 8.76
CA PRO A 48 -6.75 2.59 9.97
C PRO A 48 -8.14 2.98 10.50
N LEU A 49 -8.89 2.00 10.98
CA LEU A 49 -10.20 2.17 11.60
C LEU A 49 -10.23 1.45 12.96
N PRO A 50 -11.15 1.82 13.89
CA PRO A 50 -11.20 1.20 15.21
C PRO A 50 -11.37 -0.33 15.20
N ASP A 51 -12.00 -0.87 14.15
CA ASP A 51 -12.26 -2.30 13.96
C ASP A 51 -11.36 -2.95 12.88
N GLY A 52 -10.21 -2.32 12.56
CA GLY A 52 -9.26 -2.79 11.55
C GLY A 52 -8.86 -1.67 10.61
N GLY A 53 -9.39 -1.66 9.39
CA GLY A 53 -9.10 -0.59 8.43
C GLY A 53 -9.75 -0.76 7.06
N ARG A 54 -9.28 0.02 6.08
CA ARG A 54 -9.67 -0.12 4.68
C ARG A 54 -8.55 0.26 3.72
N ILE A 55 -8.57 -0.37 2.55
CA ILE A 55 -7.79 -0.02 1.38
C ILE A 55 -8.77 0.51 0.33
N VAL A 56 -8.54 1.72 -0.19
CA VAL A 56 -9.39 2.32 -1.23
C VAL A 56 -8.53 2.66 -2.43
N LEU A 57 -8.95 2.21 -3.61
CA LEU A 57 -8.33 2.54 -4.89
C LEU A 57 -9.41 3.11 -5.80
N VAL A 58 -9.26 4.37 -6.19
CA VAL A 58 -10.22 5.06 -7.07
C VAL A 58 -9.47 5.87 -8.13
N ARG A 59 -9.96 5.85 -9.37
CA ARG A 59 -9.45 6.70 -10.45
C ARG A 59 -10.21 8.01 -10.48
N ASP A 60 -9.52 9.05 -10.95
CA ASP A 60 -10.12 10.37 -11.21
C ASP A 60 -10.70 10.47 -12.63
N SER A 61 -10.65 9.39 -13.42
CA SER A 61 -11.09 9.34 -14.82
C SER A 61 -12.32 8.44 -15.04
N THR A 62 -12.99 8.64 -16.17
CA THR A 62 -14.13 7.81 -16.64
C THR A 62 -13.69 6.52 -17.37
N ASP A 63 -12.42 6.12 -17.23
CA ASP A 63 -11.85 4.92 -17.85
C ASP A 63 -12.45 3.64 -17.26
N ALA A 64 -13.48 3.11 -17.91
CA ALA A 64 -14.21 1.93 -17.46
C ALA A 64 -13.33 0.66 -17.39
N ALA A 65 -12.37 0.50 -18.31
CA ALA A 65 -11.46 -0.65 -18.32
C ALA A 65 -10.48 -0.58 -17.15
N GLY A 66 -9.97 0.62 -16.87
CA GLY A 66 -9.17 0.90 -15.69
C GLY A 66 -9.91 0.62 -14.38
N VAL A 67 -11.16 1.08 -14.27
CA VAL A 67 -12.02 0.81 -13.10
C VAL A 67 -12.27 -0.68 -12.92
N ALA A 68 -12.57 -1.41 -14.00
CA ALA A 68 -12.78 -2.86 -13.96
C ALA A 68 -11.53 -3.60 -13.46
N THR A 69 -10.35 -3.18 -13.93
CA THR A 69 -9.07 -3.78 -13.51
C THR A 69 -8.78 -3.54 -12.03
N ILE A 70 -9.02 -2.33 -11.51
CA ILE A 70 -8.89 -2.03 -10.07
C ILE A 70 -9.83 -2.90 -9.24
N ARG A 71 -11.09 -3.04 -9.66
CA ARG A 71 -12.06 -3.88 -8.95
C ARG A 71 -11.62 -5.35 -8.94
N ALA A 72 -11.15 -5.87 -10.07
CA ALA A 72 -10.63 -7.23 -10.15
C ALA A 72 -9.43 -7.43 -9.22
N HIS A 73 -8.51 -6.46 -9.16
CA HIS A 73 -7.39 -6.48 -8.23
C HIS A 73 -7.84 -6.49 -6.76
N LEU A 74 -8.73 -5.58 -6.38
CA LEU A 74 -9.24 -5.49 -5.00
C LEU A 74 -10.00 -6.75 -4.56
N GLN A 75 -10.78 -7.34 -5.46
CA GLN A 75 -11.43 -8.63 -5.23
C GLN A 75 -10.39 -9.76 -5.06
N HIS A 76 -9.32 -9.76 -5.86
CA HIS A 76 -8.25 -10.73 -5.74
C HIS A 76 -7.55 -10.63 -4.37
N ILE A 77 -7.09 -9.44 -3.97
CA ILE A 77 -6.39 -9.29 -2.68
C ILE A 77 -7.32 -9.60 -1.50
N SER A 78 -8.61 -9.28 -1.60
CA SER A 78 -9.59 -9.63 -0.56
C SER A 78 -9.65 -11.14 -0.33
N ARG A 79 -9.70 -11.94 -1.42
CA ARG A 79 -9.69 -13.41 -1.33
C ARG A 79 -8.36 -13.97 -0.86
N ALA A 80 -7.24 -13.45 -1.36
CA ALA A 80 -5.90 -13.91 -0.95
C ALA A 80 -5.65 -13.64 0.54
N PHE A 81 -5.97 -12.43 1.01
CA PHE A 81 -5.75 -12.06 2.41
C PHE A 81 -6.64 -12.84 3.36
N ALA A 82 -7.86 -13.20 2.93
CA ALA A 82 -8.77 -14.03 3.72
C ALA A 82 -8.22 -15.43 4.04
N VAL A 83 -7.24 -15.92 3.26
CA VAL A 83 -6.54 -17.18 3.49
C VAL A 83 -5.08 -16.98 3.91
N GLY A 84 -4.74 -15.78 4.39
CA GLY A 84 -3.41 -15.48 4.92
C GLY A 84 -2.31 -15.25 3.88
N GLU A 85 -2.66 -15.12 2.60
CA GLU A 85 -1.70 -14.98 1.50
C GLU A 85 -1.39 -13.52 1.17
N PHE A 86 -0.17 -13.06 1.50
CA PHE A 86 0.28 -11.67 1.32
C PHE A 86 1.41 -11.51 0.29
N ALA A 87 1.49 -12.41 -0.69
CA ALA A 87 2.54 -12.41 -1.71
C ALA A 87 2.56 -11.11 -2.54
N ILE A 88 1.40 -10.55 -2.91
CA ILE A 88 1.30 -9.33 -3.72
C ILE A 88 1.95 -8.12 -3.01
N PRO A 89 1.61 -7.77 -1.76
CA PRO A 89 2.34 -6.74 -1.02
C PRO A 89 3.85 -7.01 -0.95
N GLY A 90 4.26 -8.26 -0.67
CA GLY A 90 5.68 -8.61 -0.63
C GLY A 90 6.41 -8.35 -1.96
N PHE A 91 5.77 -8.69 -3.08
CA PHE A 91 6.28 -8.44 -4.43
C PHE A 91 6.39 -6.93 -4.72
N VAL A 92 5.32 -6.16 -4.50
CA VAL A 92 5.30 -4.72 -4.79
C VAL A 92 6.35 -3.98 -3.96
N HIS A 93 6.52 -4.34 -2.70
CA HIS A 93 7.45 -3.66 -1.79
C HIS A 93 8.86 -4.26 -1.79
N ALA A 94 9.09 -5.37 -2.50
CA ALA A 94 10.36 -6.11 -2.56
C ALA A 94 10.95 -6.44 -1.17
N ARG A 95 10.07 -6.65 -0.18
CA ARG A 95 10.41 -7.00 1.21
C ARG A 95 9.19 -7.55 1.93
N ALA A 96 9.42 -8.19 3.08
CA ALA A 96 8.33 -8.52 3.99
C ALA A 96 7.63 -7.24 4.47
N VAL A 97 6.31 -7.21 4.35
CA VAL A 97 5.49 -6.06 4.76
C VAL A 97 5.09 -6.21 6.23
N PRO A 98 5.34 -5.20 7.10
CA PRO A 98 4.91 -5.21 8.50
C PRO A 98 3.42 -5.58 8.67
N GLY A 99 3.07 -6.19 9.80
CA GLY A 99 1.71 -6.69 10.08
C GLY A 99 1.34 -8.01 9.38
N THR A 100 1.80 -8.26 8.14
CA THR A 100 1.32 -9.42 7.32
C THR A 100 1.50 -10.78 7.99
N ARG A 101 2.61 -11.01 8.72
CA ARG A 101 2.83 -12.25 9.47
C ARG A 101 1.76 -12.49 10.54
N VAL A 102 1.39 -11.45 11.29
CA VAL A 102 0.35 -11.56 12.33
C VAL A 102 -1.01 -11.72 11.68
N MET A 103 -1.29 -10.97 10.61
CA MET A 103 -2.53 -11.10 9.85
C MET A 103 -2.72 -12.52 9.29
N ALA A 104 -1.67 -13.15 8.77
CA ALA A 104 -1.70 -14.54 8.31
C ALA A 104 -2.00 -15.53 9.44
N VAL A 105 -1.28 -15.43 10.57
CA VAL A 105 -1.54 -16.27 11.75
C VAL A 105 -2.97 -16.10 12.27
N LYS A 106 -3.55 -14.90 12.13
CA LYS A 106 -4.88 -14.54 12.60
C LYS A 106 -5.95 -14.54 11.50
N GLN A 107 -5.72 -15.18 10.36
CA GLN A 107 -6.63 -15.13 9.20
C GLN A 107 -8.10 -15.44 9.56
N ASN A 108 -8.34 -16.41 10.44
CA ASN A 108 -9.69 -16.81 10.87
C ASN A 108 -10.40 -15.75 11.75
N ALA A 109 -9.66 -14.76 12.26
CA ALA A 109 -10.18 -13.66 13.07
C ALA A 109 -10.36 -12.36 12.26
N ILE A 110 -9.98 -12.33 10.98
CA ILE A 110 -10.03 -11.14 10.13
C ILE A 110 -10.96 -11.41 8.93
N ARG A 111 -11.90 -10.51 8.70
CA ARG A 111 -12.74 -10.53 7.50
C ARG A 111 -12.28 -9.47 6.51
N TYR A 112 -12.23 -9.85 5.25
CA TYR A 112 -11.90 -8.98 4.12
C TYR A 112 -13.13 -8.89 3.23
N VAL A 113 -13.66 -7.67 3.05
CA VAL A 113 -14.91 -7.45 2.31
C VAL A 113 -14.67 -6.42 1.23
N PHE A 114 -14.88 -6.81 -0.02
CA PHE A 114 -14.80 -5.89 -1.15
C PHE A 114 -16.12 -5.14 -1.33
N HIS A 115 -16.05 -3.83 -1.56
CA HIS A 115 -17.18 -3.01 -1.99
C HIS A 115 -16.81 -2.20 -3.25
N PRO A 116 -17.64 -2.21 -4.29
CA PRO A 116 -17.40 -1.38 -5.47
C PRO A 116 -17.68 0.10 -5.18
N LEU A 117 -16.89 0.99 -5.79
CA LEU A 117 -17.08 2.44 -5.78
C LEU A 117 -17.13 2.96 -7.23
N GLN A 118 -17.66 4.15 -7.47
CA GLN A 118 -17.82 4.69 -8.84
C GLN A 118 -16.54 4.61 -9.68
N GLY A 119 -15.41 5.07 -9.14
CA GLY A 119 -14.09 5.06 -9.80
C GLY A 119 -13.19 3.87 -9.46
N GLY A 120 -13.69 2.84 -8.78
CA GLY A 120 -12.86 1.72 -8.33
C GLY A 120 -13.54 0.88 -7.26
N GLY A 121 -12.92 0.79 -6.08
CA GLY A 121 -13.48 0.04 -4.95
C GLY A 121 -12.74 0.23 -3.64
N GLU A 122 -13.22 -0.47 -2.62
CA GLU A 122 -12.56 -0.61 -1.34
C GLU A 122 -12.50 -2.07 -0.89
N VAL A 123 -11.51 -2.39 -0.04
CA VAL A 123 -11.48 -3.60 0.78
C VAL A 123 -11.53 -3.19 2.24
N ARG A 124 -12.62 -3.52 2.92
CA ARG A 124 -12.75 -3.40 4.38
C ARG A 124 -12.08 -4.59 5.04
N ILE A 125 -11.21 -4.29 6.00
CA ILE A 125 -10.51 -5.25 6.83
C ILE A 125 -11.09 -5.13 8.24
N VAL A 126 -11.82 -6.14 8.69
CA VAL A 126 -12.63 -6.08 9.91
C VAL A 126 -12.23 -7.19 10.88
N THR A 127 -11.93 -6.81 12.11
CA THR A 127 -11.61 -7.76 13.19
C THR A 127 -11.95 -7.17 14.56
N ARG A 128 -12.18 -8.06 15.54
CA ARG A 128 -12.31 -7.70 16.96
C ARG A 128 -11.10 -8.16 17.78
N ASP A 129 -10.17 -8.91 17.19
CA ASP A 129 -8.94 -9.33 17.86
C ASP A 129 -7.98 -8.14 17.92
N SER A 130 -7.60 -7.72 19.13
CA SER A 130 -6.79 -6.50 19.31
C SER A 130 -5.38 -6.61 18.73
N ALA A 131 -4.82 -7.82 18.66
CA ALA A 131 -3.53 -8.05 18.01
C ALA A 131 -3.65 -7.96 16.49
N ALA A 132 -4.74 -8.47 15.92
CA ALA A 132 -5.05 -8.31 14.51
C ALA A 132 -5.32 -6.84 14.13
N VAL A 133 -6.02 -6.07 14.96
CA VAL A 133 -6.19 -4.61 14.74
C VAL A 133 -4.83 -3.91 14.64
N ARG A 134 -3.93 -4.14 15.61
CA ARG A 134 -2.58 -3.56 15.58
C ARG A 134 -1.81 -3.95 14.33
N ALA A 135 -1.86 -5.21 13.93
CA ALA A 135 -1.19 -5.69 12.73
C ALA A 135 -1.75 -5.05 11.44
N VAL A 136 -3.08 -4.87 11.36
CA VAL A 136 -3.71 -4.16 10.24
C VAL A 136 -3.27 -2.70 10.21
N HIS A 137 -3.13 -2.04 11.36
CA HIS A 137 -2.64 -0.66 11.44
C HIS A 137 -1.17 -0.55 11.01
N GLU A 138 -0.31 -1.47 11.44
CA GLU A 138 1.09 -1.54 10.97
C GLU A 138 1.18 -1.72 9.45
N PHE A 139 0.38 -2.66 8.92
CA PHE A 139 0.29 -2.90 7.48
C PHE A 139 -0.13 -1.62 6.74
N LEU A 140 -1.23 -0.97 7.15
CA LEU A 140 -1.75 0.21 6.47
C LEU A 140 -0.84 1.43 6.60
N ALA A 141 -0.19 1.61 7.75
CA ALA A 141 0.79 2.68 7.95
C ALA A 141 2.00 2.50 7.01
N PHE A 142 2.50 1.27 6.89
CA PHE A 142 3.57 0.96 5.95
C PHE A 142 3.17 1.25 4.49
N GLN A 143 1.99 0.79 4.07
CA GLN A 143 1.48 1.05 2.72
C GLN A 143 1.40 2.56 2.47
N ARG A 144 0.86 3.32 3.44
CA ARG A 144 0.74 4.77 3.34
C ARG A 144 2.09 5.45 3.09
N THR A 145 3.10 5.11 3.88
CA THR A 145 4.45 5.69 3.77
C THR A 145 5.11 5.33 2.44
N ASP A 146 5.13 4.05 2.06
CA ASP A 146 5.82 3.61 0.85
C ASP A 146 5.15 4.11 -0.43
N HIS A 147 3.82 4.22 -0.43
CA HIS A 147 3.05 4.78 -1.55
C HIS A 147 3.01 6.31 -1.53
N ARG A 148 3.67 6.97 -0.57
CA ARG A 148 3.69 8.43 -0.39
C ARG A 148 2.27 9.04 -0.36
N VAL A 149 1.33 8.33 0.28
CA VAL A 149 -0.08 8.73 0.38
C VAL A 149 -0.26 9.57 1.64
N GLY A 150 -0.75 10.80 1.50
CA GLY A 150 -0.97 11.72 2.63
C GLY A 150 0.15 12.72 2.87
N ASP A 151 1.31 12.57 2.21
CA ASP A 151 2.41 13.54 2.22
C ASP A 151 2.19 14.67 1.20
N ARG A 152 0.98 15.27 1.18
CA ARG A 152 0.78 16.58 0.56
C ARG A 152 0.96 17.62 1.67
N HIS A 153 2.20 18.11 1.81
CA HIS A 153 2.47 19.39 2.46
C HIS A 153 1.81 20.53 1.67
#